data_AF-A0A519RZH0-F1
#
_entry.id   AF-A0A519RZH0-F1
#
_cell.length_a   1.000
_cell.length_b   1.000
_cell.length_c   1.000
_cell.angle_alpha   90.00
_cell.angle_beta   90.00
_cell.angle_gamma   90.00
#
_symmetry.space_group_name_H-M   'P 1'
#
loop_
_entity.id
_entity.type
_entity.pdbx_description
1 polymer ?
#
loop_
_entity_poly.entity_id
_entity_poly.type
_entity_poly.pdbx_seq_one_letter_code
_entity_poly.pdbx_strand_id
1 'polypeptide(L)'
;MPPLLFSRVEYRPPPSLNNVTTQKRRRLDLFTSQLQQRFRELYPDHLPTTDLLSGDVLWLTSQYRVGTHPDADNISKPVWDALRGVAYQDDKQIRRRSSGIVEFRSEIITELDFTNWPLALVAAVEQSSTQRPFQLLCLQLSLLETAHFRFSL
;
A
#
# COMPACT_ATOMS: atom_id res chain seq x y z
N MET A 1 -15.99 -2.37 13.47
CA MET A 1 -15.78 -2.76 12.06
C MET A 1 -14.50 -3.56 11.98
N PRO A 2 -14.43 -4.65 11.20
CA PRO A 2 -13.16 -5.31 10.92
C PRO A 2 -12.21 -4.34 10.21
N PRO A 3 -10.88 -4.47 10.39
CA PRO A 3 -9.92 -3.69 9.62
C PRO A 3 -10.19 -3.88 8.12
N LEU A 4 -10.26 -2.77 7.37
CA LEU A 4 -10.37 -2.80 5.91
C LEU A 4 -9.03 -3.27 5.35
N LEU A 5 -8.85 -4.58 5.31
CA LEU A 5 -7.57 -5.13 4.93
C LEU A 5 -7.51 -5.40 3.44
N PHE A 6 -6.55 -4.75 2.80
CA PHE A 6 -6.43 -4.77 1.36
C PHE A 6 -5.38 -5.81 0.97
N SER A 7 -5.83 -7.00 0.61
CA SER A 7 -4.95 -8.07 0.14
C SER A 7 -4.91 -8.10 -1.38
N ARG A 8 -3.72 -7.81 -1.91
CA ARG A 8 -3.29 -7.95 -3.31
C ARG A 8 -3.76 -6.84 -4.24
N VAL A 9 -2.80 -5.99 -4.60
CA VAL A 9 -2.70 -5.66 -6.02
C VAL A 9 -1.30 -5.84 -6.58
N GLU A 10 -1.27 -6.60 -7.67
CA GLU A 10 -0.19 -6.61 -8.66
C GLU A 10 -0.13 -5.27 -9.39
N TYR A 11 0.18 -4.20 -8.68
CA TYR A 11 0.58 -2.95 -9.31
C TYR A 11 2.10 -2.86 -9.30
N ARG A 12 2.65 -2.52 -10.47
CA ARG A 12 3.89 -1.74 -10.48
C ARG A 12 3.64 -0.51 -9.61
N PRO A 13 4.59 -0.12 -8.75
CA PRO A 13 4.40 1.05 -7.90
C PRO A 13 4.06 2.27 -8.77
N PRO A 14 3.28 3.21 -8.22
CA PRO A 14 2.94 4.44 -8.93
C PRO A 14 4.23 5.19 -9.30
N PRO A 15 4.25 5.92 -10.43
CA PRO A 15 5.39 6.73 -10.79
C PRO A 15 5.61 7.83 -9.74
N SER A 16 6.86 8.21 -9.47
CA SER A 16 7.14 9.34 -8.59
C SER A 16 6.46 10.61 -9.12
N LEU A 17 5.93 11.41 -8.20
CA LEU A 17 5.24 12.66 -8.50
C LEU A 17 6.22 13.80 -8.86
N ASN A 18 7.52 13.58 -8.72
CA ASN A 18 8.54 14.56 -9.10
C ASN A 18 8.68 14.61 -10.63
N ASN A 19 8.57 15.82 -11.21
CA ASN A 19 8.66 16.08 -12.65
C ASN A 19 7.69 15.20 -13.47
N VAL A 20 6.38 15.47 -13.35
CA VAL A 20 5.30 14.71 -14.01
C VAL A 20 5.28 15.00 -15.51
N THR A 21 5.68 14.03 -16.31
CA THR A 21 5.47 14.02 -17.77
C THR A 21 4.07 13.50 -18.10
N THR A 22 3.59 13.73 -19.33
CA THR A 22 2.31 13.18 -19.82
C THR A 22 2.24 11.66 -19.66
N GLN A 23 3.34 10.95 -19.88
CA GLN A 23 3.40 9.49 -19.70
C GLN A 23 3.29 9.09 -18.23
N LYS A 24 3.96 9.81 -17.31
CA LYS A 24 3.83 9.57 -15.87
C LYS A 24 2.40 9.84 -15.40
N ARG A 25 1.76 10.90 -15.88
CA ARG A 25 0.36 11.21 -15.55
C ARG A 25 -0.58 10.09 -15.98
N ARG A 26 -0.50 9.63 -17.23
CA ARG A 26 -1.30 8.47 -17.71
C ARG A 26 -1.09 7.22 -16.87
N ARG A 27 0.14 6.94 -16.44
CA ARG A 27 0.44 5.81 -15.56
C ARG A 27 -0.17 5.96 -14.17
N LEU A 28 -0.15 7.18 -13.63
CA LEU A 28 -0.78 7.51 -12.35
C LEU A 28 -2.30 7.36 -12.45
N ASP A 29 -2.92 7.87 -13.52
CA ASP A 29 -4.37 7.77 -13.75
C ASP A 29 -4.83 6.31 -13.88
N LEU A 30 -4.04 5.49 -14.60
CA LEU A 30 -4.27 4.05 -14.70
C LEU A 30 -4.18 3.38 -13.32
N PHE A 31 -3.10 3.64 -12.58
CA PHE A 31 -2.92 3.12 -11.23
C PHE A 31 -4.10 3.48 -10.31
N THR A 32 -4.48 4.76 -10.28
CA THR A 32 -5.60 5.26 -9.48
C THR A 32 -6.89 4.55 -9.84
N SER A 33 -7.20 4.44 -11.15
CA SER A 33 -8.44 3.82 -11.61
C SER A 33 -8.51 2.34 -11.23
N GLN A 34 -7.41 1.61 -11.42
CA GLN A 34 -7.36 0.20 -11.09
C GLN A 34 -7.46 -0.01 -9.57
N LEU A 35 -6.76 0.78 -8.75
CA LEU A 35 -6.82 0.68 -7.29
C LEU A 35 -8.22 0.97 -6.76
N GLN A 36 -8.87 2.02 -7.25
CA GLN A 36 -10.24 2.34 -6.89
C GLN A 36 -11.22 1.26 -7.33
N GLN A 37 -11.08 0.74 -8.55
CA GLN A 37 -11.90 -0.37 -9.03
C GLN A 37 -11.75 -1.57 -8.10
N ARG A 38 -10.51 -1.94 -7.75
CA ARG A 38 -10.27 -3.11 -6.91
C ARG A 38 -10.81 -2.93 -5.50
N PHE A 39 -10.70 -1.72 -4.94
CA PHE A 39 -11.32 -1.41 -3.65
C PHE A 39 -12.84 -1.61 -3.70
N ARG A 40 -13.52 -1.07 -4.74
CA ARG A 40 -14.98 -1.22 -4.89
C ARG A 40 -15.41 -2.67 -5.11
N GLU A 41 -14.61 -3.47 -5.83
CA GLU A 41 -14.90 -4.90 -6.02
C GLU A 41 -14.82 -5.68 -4.70
N LEU A 42 -13.86 -5.34 -3.84
CA LEU A 42 -13.70 -5.98 -2.53
C LEU A 42 -14.71 -5.48 -1.50
N TYR A 43 -15.15 -4.23 -1.63
CA TYR A 43 -16.01 -3.54 -0.67
C TYR A 43 -17.16 -2.80 -1.39
N PRO A 44 -18.08 -3.54 -2.04
CA PRO A 44 -19.10 -2.95 -2.90
C PRO A 44 -20.07 -2.01 -2.16
N ASP A 45 -20.35 -2.29 -0.90
CA ASP A 45 -21.27 -1.52 -0.06
C ASP A 45 -20.55 -0.46 0.79
N HIS A 46 -19.23 -0.30 0.64
CA HIS A 46 -18.47 0.67 1.44
C HIS A 46 -18.73 2.09 0.96
N LEU A 47 -19.16 2.93 1.90
CA LEU A 47 -19.24 4.37 1.71
C LEU A 47 -18.01 5.05 2.33
N PRO A 48 -17.46 6.10 1.70
CA PRO A 48 -16.32 6.82 2.26
C PRO A 48 -16.60 7.28 3.69
N THR A 49 -15.79 6.80 4.64
CA THR A 49 -15.96 7.13 6.06
C THR A 49 -15.49 8.56 6.37
N THR A 50 -16.03 9.16 7.44
CA THR A 50 -15.56 10.40 8.08
C THR A 50 -14.68 10.17 9.31
N ASP A 51 -14.45 8.91 9.68
CA ASP A 51 -13.66 8.54 10.87
C ASP A 51 -12.16 8.81 10.71
N LEU A 52 -11.45 8.82 11.84
CA LEU A 52 -9.99 8.86 11.85
C LEU A 52 -9.39 7.51 11.50
N LEU A 53 -8.34 7.52 10.69
CA LEU A 53 -7.74 6.34 10.09
C LEU A 53 -6.24 6.25 10.38
N SER A 54 -5.76 5.02 10.36
CA SER A 54 -4.36 4.68 10.23
C SER A 54 -4.16 3.74 9.05
N GLY A 55 -3.00 3.79 8.41
CA GLY A 55 -2.70 2.85 7.34
C GLY A 55 -1.23 2.66 7.03
N ASP A 56 -0.93 1.54 6.38
CA ASP A 56 0.42 1.10 6.08
C ASP A 56 0.52 0.74 4.59
N VAL A 57 1.55 1.24 3.91
CA VAL A 57 1.82 0.92 2.49
C VAL A 57 3.16 0.21 2.39
N LEU A 58 3.16 -1.04 1.95
CA LEU A 58 4.38 -1.82 1.78
C LEU A 58 4.53 -2.23 0.33
N TRP A 59 5.65 -1.89 -0.30
CA TRP A 59 5.99 -2.39 -1.62
C TRP A 59 7.04 -3.49 -1.52
N LEU A 60 6.67 -4.69 -1.94
CA LEU A 60 7.51 -5.87 -1.98
C LEU A 60 8.02 -6.07 -3.42
N THR A 61 9.33 -6.20 -3.61
CA THR A 61 9.91 -6.39 -4.95
C THR A 61 11.10 -7.35 -4.94
N SER A 62 11.25 -8.18 -5.97
CA SER A 62 12.43 -9.02 -6.15
C SER A 62 13.61 -8.31 -6.84
N GLN A 63 13.39 -7.08 -7.35
CA GLN A 63 14.43 -6.36 -8.09
C GLN A 63 14.17 -4.85 -8.12
N TYR A 64 15.08 -4.04 -7.61
CA TYR A 64 15.21 -2.66 -8.08
C TYR A 64 15.92 -2.61 -9.43
N ARG A 65 15.62 -1.60 -10.25
CA ARG A 65 16.55 -1.25 -11.32
C ARG A 65 17.81 -0.67 -10.66
N VAL A 66 18.98 -1.13 -11.09
CA VAL A 66 20.27 -0.59 -10.61
C VAL A 66 20.28 0.93 -10.81
N GLY A 67 20.68 1.68 -9.78
CA GLY A 67 20.68 3.14 -9.78
C GLY A 67 19.30 3.79 -9.57
N THR A 68 18.24 3.01 -9.35
CA THR A 68 16.96 3.52 -8.86
C THR A 68 16.83 3.19 -7.38
N HIS A 69 16.81 4.23 -6.55
CA HIS A 69 16.50 4.15 -5.13
C HIS A 69 15.11 4.75 -4.93
N PRO A 70 14.05 3.95 -5.10
CA PRO A 70 12.68 4.44 -4.96
C PRO A 70 12.45 4.87 -3.51
N ASP A 71 11.69 5.94 -3.37
CA ASP A 71 11.34 6.54 -2.08
C ASP A 71 9.94 6.05 -1.68
N ALA A 72 9.83 5.54 -0.46
CA ALA A 72 8.58 4.99 0.07
C ALA A 72 7.45 6.04 0.12
N ASP A 73 7.78 7.32 0.30
CA ASP A 73 6.80 8.41 0.26
C ASP A 73 6.28 8.66 -1.15
N ASN A 74 7.14 8.53 -2.15
CA ASN A 74 6.75 8.62 -3.57
C ASN A 74 5.81 7.48 -4.00
N ILE A 75 5.78 6.37 -3.25
CA ILE A 75 4.88 5.23 -3.49
C ILE A 75 3.58 5.40 -2.70
N SER A 76 3.69 5.77 -1.43
CA SER A 76 2.53 5.83 -0.53
C SER A 76 1.60 6.99 -0.86
N LYS A 77 2.12 8.15 -1.26
CA LYS A 77 1.28 9.32 -1.55
C LYS A 77 0.22 9.07 -2.64
N PRO A 78 0.56 8.53 -3.82
CA PRO A 78 -0.43 8.17 -4.82
C PRO A 78 -1.49 7.16 -4.36
N VAL A 79 -1.14 6.24 -3.45
CA VAL A 79 -2.10 5.27 -2.87
C VAL A 79 -3.17 6.01 -2.08
N TRP A 80 -2.75 6.93 -1.22
CA TRP A 80 -3.67 7.77 -0.44
C TRP A 80 -4.50 8.69 -1.34
N ASP A 81 -3.86 9.34 -2.31
CA ASP A 81 -4.57 10.21 -3.26
C ASP A 81 -5.66 9.44 -4.04
N ALA A 82 -5.39 8.18 -4.41
CA ALA A 82 -6.32 7.33 -5.12
C ALA A 82 -7.50 6.86 -4.27
N LEU A 83 -7.31 6.65 -2.98
CA LEU A 83 -8.38 6.19 -2.08
C LEU A 83 -9.27 7.32 -1.53
N ARG A 84 -8.84 8.57 -1.65
CA ARG A 84 -9.67 9.73 -1.29
C ARG A 84 -10.92 9.79 -2.16
N GLY A 85 -12.08 10.02 -1.53
CA GLY A 85 -13.40 9.98 -2.15
C GLY A 85 -13.93 8.56 -2.39
N VAL A 86 -13.16 7.51 -2.06
CA VAL A 86 -13.56 6.11 -2.22
C VAL A 86 -13.57 5.38 -0.88
N ALA A 87 -12.46 5.40 -0.15
CA ALA A 87 -12.37 4.80 1.18
C ALA A 87 -12.71 5.81 2.29
N TYR A 88 -12.32 7.07 2.12
CA TYR A 88 -12.50 8.18 3.07
C TYR A 88 -12.68 9.52 2.33
N GLN A 89 -13.14 10.56 3.02
CA GLN A 89 -13.52 11.83 2.38
C GLN A 89 -12.34 12.82 2.23
N ASP A 90 -11.49 12.94 3.24
CA ASP A 90 -10.41 13.93 3.34
C ASP A 90 -9.10 13.26 3.79
N ASP A 91 -7.96 13.64 3.21
CA ASP A 91 -6.64 13.12 3.57
C ASP A 91 -6.24 13.44 5.02
N LYS A 92 -6.81 14.47 5.63
CA LYS A 92 -6.66 14.81 7.06
C LYS A 92 -7.17 13.72 8.00
N GLN A 93 -8.00 12.80 7.51
CA GLN A 93 -8.49 11.67 8.30
C GLN A 93 -7.39 10.64 8.57
N ILE A 94 -6.36 10.54 7.71
CA ILE A 94 -5.22 9.64 7.94
C ILE A 94 -4.28 10.29 8.96
N ARG A 95 -4.40 9.91 10.22
CA ARG A 95 -3.61 10.46 11.33
C ARG A 95 -2.26 9.76 11.51
N ARG A 96 -2.21 8.46 11.19
CA ARG A 96 -0.99 7.67 11.20
C ARG A 96 -0.82 7.00 9.84
N ARG A 97 0.36 7.15 9.26
CA ARG A 97 0.75 6.39 8.07
C ARG A 97 2.15 5.84 8.23
N SER A 98 2.37 4.61 7.79
CA SER A 98 3.71 4.09 7.56
C SER A 98 3.87 3.67 6.09
N SER A 99 5.09 3.75 5.60
CA SER A 99 5.43 3.34 4.24
C SER A 99 6.76 2.59 4.26
N GLY A 100 6.88 1.55 3.45
CA GLY A 100 8.08 0.75 3.38
C GLY A 100 8.29 0.14 2.01
N ILE A 101 9.55 -0.15 1.71
CA ILE A 101 9.92 -0.93 0.53
C ILE A 101 10.84 -2.05 0.98
N VAL A 102 10.50 -3.27 0.60
CA VAL A 102 11.26 -4.47 0.93
C VAL A 102 11.73 -5.11 -0.37
N GLU A 103 13.05 -5.18 -0.53
CA GLU A 103 13.67 -5.86 -1.67
C GLU A 103 14.14 -7.27 -1.27
N PHE A 104 13.61 -8.27 -1.95
CA PHE A 104 13.99 -9.67 -1.76
C PHE A 104 15.20 -10.02 -2.63
N ARG A 105 16.38 -9.55 -2.20
CA ARG A 105 17.64 -10.11 -2.69
C ARG A 105 17.88 -11.45 -2.00
N SER A 106 18.41 -12.41 -2.75
CA SER A 106 18.50 -13.84 -2.41
C SER A 106 19.24 -14.19 -1.10
N GLU A 107 19.75 -13.23 -0.33
CA GLU A 107 20.69 -13.52 0.76
C GLU A 107 20.47 -12.72 2.06
N ILE A 108 19.50 -11.79 2.15
CA ILE A 108 19.44 -10.84 3.29
C ILE A 108 18.17 -10.98 4.16
N ILE A 109 17.07 -11.48 3.59
CA ILE A 109 15.81 -11.61 4.32
C ILE A 109 15.52 -13.09 4.51
N THR A 110 15.69 -13.57 5.75
CA THR A 110 15.43 -14.96 6.12
C THR A 110 13.99 -15.20 6.56
N GLU A 111 13.32 -14.17 7.09
CA GLU A 111 11.95 -14.26 7.60
C GLU A 111 11.25 -12.90 7.49
N LEU A 112 9.98 -12.92 7.09
CA LEU A 112 9.05 -11.80 7.24
C LEU A 112 7.86 -12.30 8.02
N ASP A 113 7.65 -11.71 9.20
CA ASP A 113 6.53 -12.05 10.06
C ASP A 113 5.28 -11.27 9.62
N PHE A 114 4.31 -11.99 9.07
CA PHE A 114 3.00 -11.49 8.71
C PHE A 114 1.89 -12.04 9.63
N THR A 115 2.22 -12.51 10.84
CA THR A 115 1.27 -13.18 11.77
C THR A 115 0.03 -12.34 12.08
N ASN A 116 0.18 -11.01 12.12
CA ASN A 116 -0.94 -10.09 12.35
C ASN A 116 -1.60 -9.58 11.06
N TRP A 117 -1.17 -10.07 9.91
CA TRP A 117 -1.78 -9.76 8.62
C TRP A 117 -2.80 -10.85 8.29
N PRO A 118 -3.95 -10.50 7.70
CA PRO A 118 -4.92 -11.47 7.24
C PRO A 118 -4.32 -12.47 6.26
N LEU A 119 -4.75 -13.72 6.43
CA LEU A 119 -4.26 -14.88 5.69
C LEU A 119 -4.31 -14.69 4.16
N ALA A 120 -5.31 -13.99 3.64
CA ALA A 120 -5.41 -13.70 2.20
C ALA A 120 -4.23 -12.87 1.67
N LEU A 121 -3.70 -11.95 2.49
CA LEU A 121 -2.52 -11.15 2.13
C LEU A 121 -1.25 -11.99 2.23
N VAL A 122 -1.11 -12.81 3.27
CA VAL A 122 0.02 -13.75 3.43
C VAL A 122 0.11 -14.70 2.23
N ALA A 123 -1.02 -15.34 1.88
CA ALA A 123 -1.09 -16.24 0.73
C ALA A 123 -0.73 -15.55 -0.60
N ALA A 124 -1.11 -14.27 -0.76
CA ALA A 124 -0.74 -13.49 -1.94
C ALA A 124 0.77 -13.21 -2.00
N VAL A 125 1.38 -12.86 -0.87
CA VAL A 125 2.84 -12.66 -0.77
C VAL A 125 3.58 -13.95 -1.09
N GLU A 126 3.18 -15.06 -0.46
CA GLU A 126 3.77 -16.38 -0.70
C GLU A 126 3.68 -16.78 -2.17
N GLN A 127 2.48 -16.70 -2.76
CA GLN A 127 2.27 -17.03 -4.18
C GLN A 127 3.15 -16.17 -5.09
N SER A 128 3.14 -14.85 -4.90
CA SER A 128 3.93 -13.93 -5.74
C SER A 128 5.44 -14.12 -5.56
N SER A 129 5.90 -14.47 -4.37
CA SER A 129 7.33 -14.64 -4.08
C SER A 129 7.99 -15.80 -4.86
N THR A 130 7.18 -16.78 -5.29
CA THR A 130 7.66 -17.95 -6.06
C THR A 130 8.01 -17.63 -7.52
N GLN A 131 7.54 -16.50 -8.07
CA GLN A 131 7.77 -16.12 -9.47
C GLN A 131 8.65 -14.88 -9.55
N ARG A 132 9.83 -14.97 -10.18
CA ARG A 132 10.71 -13.81 -10.38
C ARG A 132 10.66 -13.33 -11.84
N PRO A 133 10.61 -12.01 -12.10
CA PRO A 133 10.53 -10.93 -11.10
C PRO A 133 9.10 -10.76 -10.54
N PHE A 134 8.97 -10.46 -9.25
CA PHE A 134 7.68 -10.06 -8.66
C PHE A 134 7.71 -8.63 -8.14
N GLN A 135 6.54 -8.02 -8.14
CA GLN A 135 6.24 -6.75 -7.50
C GLN A 135 4.85 -6.86 -6.88
N LEU A 136 4.73 -6.54 -5.60
CA LEU A 136 3.47 -6.61 -4.88
C LEU A 136 3.32 -5.37 -4.01
N LEU A 137 2.20 -4.66 -4.17
CA LEU A 137 1.85 -3.54 -3.30
C LEU A 137 0.83 -4.03 -2.28
N CYS A 138 1.20 -3.95 -1.01
CA CYS A 138 0.37 -4.29 0.13
C CYS A 138 -0.12 -2.98 0.78
N LEU A 139 -1.39 -2.96 1.15
CA LEU A 139 -2.00 -1.82 1.80
C LEU A 139 -2.83 -2.33 2.98
N GLN A 140 -2.74 -1.61 4.08
CA GLN A 140 -3.64 -1.77 5.21
C GLN A 140 -4.26 -0.42 5.51
N LEU A 141 -5.59 -0.40 5.67
CA LEU A 141 -6.32 0.77 6.14
C LEU A 141 -7.21 0.33 7.29
N SER A 142 -7.19 1.08 8.38
CA SER A 142 -7.93 0.71 9.59
C SER A 142 -8.40 1.96 10.30
N LEU A 143 -9.46 1.83 11.10
CA LEU A 143 -9.83 2.87 12.05
C LEU A 143 -8.65 3.13 12.98
N LEU A 144 -8.43 4.39 13.34
CA LEU A 144 -7.38 4.76 14.27
C LEU A 144 -7.73 4.23 15.67
N GLU A 145 -7.09 3.15 16.08
CA GLU A 145 -7.17 2.66 17.45
C GLU A 145 -6.37 3.59 18.37
N THR A 146 -7.00 4.08 19.44
CA THR A 146 -6.45 5.11 20.35
C THR A 146 -5.48 4.56 21.39
N ALA A 147 -5.09 3.28 21.32
CA ALA A 147 -4.10 2.71 22.22
C ALA A 147 -2.68 3.10 21.79
N HIS A 148 -2.24 4.29 22.21
CA HIS A 148 -0.86 4.72 22.08
C HIS A 148 -0.06 4.30 23.32
N PHE A 149 1.03 3.55 23.13
CA PHE A 149 1.99 3.28 24.19
C PHE A 149 2.74 4.55 24.58
N ARG A 150 2.83 4.78 25.89
CA ARG A 150 3.67 5.79 26.53
C ARG A 150 5.07 5.23 26.69
N PHE A 151 6.09 6.06 26.43
CA PHE A 151 7.45 5.82 26.88
C PHE A 151 7.85 6.95 27.84
N SER A 152 8.70 6.61 28.80
CA SER A 152 9.40 7.57 29.68
C SER A 152 10.86 7.64 29.23
N LEU A 153 11.45 8.83 29.38
CA LEU A 153 12.86 9.10 29.11
C LEU A 153 13.77 8.31 30.06
#